data_AF-A0A8T0RC10-F1
#
_entry.id   AF-A0A8T0RC10-F1
#
_cell.length_a   1.000
_cell.length_b   1.000
_cell.length_c   1.000
_cell.angle_alpha   90.00
_cell.angle_beta   90.00
_cell.angle_gamma   90.00
#
_symmetry.space_group_name_H-M   'P 1'
#
loop_
_entity.id
_entity.type
_entity.pdbx_description
1 polymer ?
#
loop_
_entity_poly.entity_id
_entity_poly.type
_entity_poly.pdbx_seq_one_letter_code
_entity_poly.pdbx_strand_id
1 'polypeptide(L)'
;MAARLPPLALLAASLAVMAAVASADSWLYEKFNTDGTVRADYDASGQQVAMLNLDRSSGAGFNSKEQYLYGEFSPTNILFKVDGTVIRCFKRYDDLPYPSSRPMALHATLWDGSYWATEKGKVSIDWAGAPFVVSYRGYSADACVSGGACPAGSDRWMNKQPDAAEWGTVKWAESNYMRYNYCEDGWRFPQGLPAECSRS
;
A
#
# COMPACT_ATOMS: atom_id res chain seq x y z
N MET A 1 62.25 -25.60 49.51
CA MET A 1 61.15 -24.61 49.63
C MET A 1 61.49 -23.40 48.78
N ALA A 2 60.72 -23.18 47.71
CA ALA A 2 60.45 -21.91 47.02
C ALA A 2 60.05 -22.25 45.58
N ALA A 3 58.77 -22.06 45.30
CA ALA A 3 58.09 -22.42 44.06
C ALA A 3 58.37 -21.41 42.94
N ARG A 4 58.34 -21.92 41.70
CA ARG A 4 58.24 -21.15 40.45
C ARG A 4 56.89 -20.45 40.37
N LEU A 5 56.84 -19.25 39.79
CA LEU A 5 55.72 -18.75 38.95
C LEU A 5 56.25 -17.65 37.99
N PRO A 6 55.91 -17.67 36.68
CA PRO A 6 56.25 -16.65 35.70
C PRO A 6 55.26 -15.46 35.72
N PRO A 7 55.59 -14.31 35.10
CA PRO A 7 54.79 -13.09 35.20
C PRO A 7 53.47 -13.18 34.42
N LEU A 8 52.50 -12.46 34.98
CA LEU A 8 51.10 -12.34 34.57
C LEU A 8 50.91 -12.16 33.05
N ALA A 9 50.21 -13.11 32.43
CA ALA A 9 49.47 -12.83 31.21
C ALA A 9 48.14 -12.15 31.59
N LEU A 10 48.02 -10.85 31.33
CA LEU A 10 46.75 -10.14 31.37
C LEU A 10 45.85 -10.68 30.26
N LEU A 11 44.93 -11.58 30.61
CA LEU A 11 43.77 -11.89 29.78
C LEU A 11 42.77 -10.74 29.92
N ALA A 12 42.81 -9.78 29.00
CA ALA A 12 41.70 -8.89 28.76
C ALA A 12 40.55 -9.72 28.17
N ALA A 13 39.63 -10.16 29.02
CA ALA A 13 38.35 -10.68 28.58
C ALA A 13 37.55 -9.49 28.02
N SER A 14 37.70 -9.21 26.73
CA SER A 14 36.83 -8.31 26.00
C SER A 14 35.44 -8.95 25.98
N LEU A 15 34.57 -8.50 26.87
CA LEU A 15 33.15 -8.79 26.83
C LEU A 15 32.55 -8.03 25.65
N ALA A 16 32.71 -8.58 24.45
CA ALA A 16 31.94 -8.14 23.29
C ALA A 16 30.50 -8.57 23.56
N VAL A 17 29.69 -7.66 24.11
CA VAL A 17 28.24 -7.75 24.03
C VAL A 17 27.91 -7.61 22.54
N MET A 18 27.94 -8.73 21.83
CA MET A 18 27.24 -8.87 20.57
C MET A 18 25.76 -8.75 20.93
N ALA A 19 25.23 -7.52 20.91
CA ALA A 19 23.80 -7.35 20.75
C ALA A 19 23.49 -8.01 19.41
N ALA A 20 22.98 -9.24 19.46
CA ALA A 20 22.30 -9.82 18.33
C ALA A 20 21.15 -8.86 18.03
N VAL A 21 21.35 -7.98 17.05
CA VAL A 21 20.21 -7.35 16.39
C VAL A 21 19.55 -8.54 15.72
N ALA A 22 18.59 -9.15 16.39
CA ALA A 22 17.66 -10.04 15.73
C ALA A 22 17.12 -9.21 14.57
N SER A 23 17.53 -9.54 13.35
CA SER A 23 16.86 -9.03 12.16
C SER A 23 15.45 -9.56 12.28
N ALA A 24 14.56 -8.79 12.92
CA ALA A 24 13.15 -9.06 12.85
C ALA A 24 12.84 -9.10 11.36
N ASP A 25 12.42 -10.27 10.86
CA ASP A 25 12.03 -10.41 9.46
C ASP A 25 11.06 -9.27 9.15
N SER A 26 11.40 -8.48 8.12
CA SER A 26 10.59 -7.32 7.77
C SER A 26 9.17 -7.77 7.43
N TRP A 27 8.16 -7.01 7.89
CA TRP A 27 6.76 -7.27 7.52
C TRP A 27 6.57 -7.41 6.00
N LEU A 28 7.43 -6.75 5.22
CA LEU A 28 7.45 -6.84 3.76
C LEU A 28 7.68 -8.29 3.31
N TYR A 29 8.79 -8.90 3.71
CA TYR A 29 9.16 -10.24 3.26
C TYR A 29 8.30 -11.32 3.92
N GLU A 30 7.76 -11.04 5.11
CA GLU A 30 6.79 -11.92 5.75
C GLU A 30 5.49 -11.97 4.95
N LYS A 31 4.88 -10.82 4.64
CA LYS A 31 3.51 -10.72 4.11
C LYS A 31 3.40 -10.64 2.59
N PHE A 32 4.49 -10.32 1.90
CA PHE A 32 4.48 -10.04 0.46
C PHE A 32 5.50 -10.85 -0.33
N ASN A 33 5.19 -11.10 -1.59
CA ASN A 33 6.16 -11.48 -2.62
C ASN A 33 6.70 -10.19 -3.26
N THR A 34 7.97 -10.17 -3.63
CA THR A 34 8.65 -8.98 -4.19
C THR A 34 9.21 -9.28 -5.58
N ASP A 35 9.21 -8.27 -6.45
CA ASP A 35 9.81 -8.31 -7.78
C ASP A 35 10.55 -7.00 -8.08
N GLY A 36 11.66 -7.08 -8.80
CA GLY A 36 12.54 -5.95 -9.09
C GLY A 36 13.29 -5.41 -7.87
N THR A 37 13.54 -4.09 -7.86
CA THR A 37 14.42 -3.45 -6.87
C THR A 37 13.66 -3.00 -5.60
N VAL A 38 13.29 -3.98 -4.76
CA VAL A 38 12.59 -3.79 -3.48
C VAL A 38 13.52 -4.05 -2.29
N ARG A 39 13.53 -3.15 -1.29
CA ARG A 39 14.26 -3.36 -0.03
C ARG A 39 13.42 -3.02 1.20
N ALA A 40 13.66 -3.73 2.30
CA ALA A 40 13.22 -3.30 3.63
C ALA A 40 14.29 -2.43 4.29
N ASP A 41 13.85 -1.39 5.00
CA ASP A 41 14.73 -0.47 5.74
C ASP A 41 13.99 0.05 7.00
N TYR A 42 14.58 1.03 7.69
CA TYR A 42 13.99 1.75 8.81
C TYR A 42 14.04 3.25 8.54
N ASP A 43 12.97 3.97 8.89
CA ASP A 43 12.99 5.43 8.84
C ASP A 43 13.72 6.03 10.05
N ALA A 44 13.86 7.37 10.07
CA ALA A 44 14.55 8.09 11.15
C ALA A 44 13.92 7.89 12.54
N SER A 45 12.67 7.43 12.62
CA SER A 45 11.98 7.09 13.87
C SER A 45 12.18 5.63 14.29
N GLY A 46 12.89 4.84 13.50
CA GLY A 46 13.08 3.40 13.71
C GLY A 46 11.89 2.55 13.28
N GLN A 47 10.96 3.08 12.46
CA GLN A 47 9.84 2.31 11.95
C GLN A 47 10.25 1.56 10.67
N GLN A 48 9.87 0.28 10.55
CA GLN A 48 10.10 -0.51 9.34
C GLN A 48 9.41 0.09 8.12
N VAL A 49 10.15 0.21 7.02
CA VAL A 49 9.68 0.70 5.72
C VAL A 49 10.02 -0.29 4.61
N ALA A 50 9.16 -0.36 3.60
CA ALA A 50 9.43 -1.01 2.32
C ALA A 50 9.70 0.05 1.27
N MET A 51 10.80 -0.07 0.53
CA MET A 51 11.21 0.89 -0.48
C MET A 51 11.23 0.25 -1.86
N LEU A 52 10.54 0.86 -2.82
CA LEU A 52 10.56 0.49 -4.23
C LEU A 52 11.44 1.50 -4.95
N ASN A 53 12.35 1.02 -5.79
CA ASN A 53 13.23 1.85 -6.59
C ASN A 53 12.91 1.63 -8.06
N LEU A 54 12.91 2.72 -8.81
CA LEU A 54 12.81 2.72 -10.26
C LEU A 54 14.06 3.40 -10.83
N ASP A 55 14.75 2.67 -11.69
CA ASP A 55 15.86 3.17 -12.49
C ASP A 55 15.74 2.69 -13.95
N ARG A 56 16.71 3.02 -14.79
CA ARG A 56 16.69 2.67 -16.22
C ARG A 56 16.66 1.16 -16.49
N SER A 57 17.05 0.34 -15.51
CA SER A 57 17.14 -1.12 -15.66
C SER A 57 15.82 -1.81 -15.31
N SER A 58 15.13 -1.37 -14.26
CA SER A 58 13.92 -2.03 -13.77
C SER A 58 13.07 -1.11 -12.90
N GLY A 59 11.77 -1.45 -12.85
CA GLY A 59 10.89 -1.01 -11.79
C GLY A 59 10.95 -1.95 -10.59
N ALA A 60 9.97 -1.81 -9.71
CA ALA A 60 9.86 -2.64 -8.53
C ALA A 60 8.40 -2.81 -8.12
N GLY A 61 8.09 -3.89 -7.43
CA GLY A 61 6.76 -4.11 -6.92
C GLY A 61 6.70 -5.22 -5.87
N PHE A 62 5.61 -5.21 -5.11
CA PHE A 62 5.29 -6.31 -4.22
C PHE A 62 3.79 -6.61 -4.25
N ASN A 63 3.44 -7.85 -3.98
CA ASN A 63 2.05 -8.29 -3.86
C ASN A 63 1.83 -9.17 -2.64
N SER A 64 0.65 -9.07 -2.02
CA SER A 64 0.35 -9.84 -0.82
C SER A 64 0.37 -11.33 -1.14
N LYS A 65 0.93 -12.12 -0.21
CA LYS A 65 0.87 -13.60 -0.28
C LYS A 65 -0.55 -14.10 -0.05
N GLU A 66 -1.27 -13.43 0.84
CA GLU A 66 -2.69 -13.66 1.08
C GLU A 66 -3.54 -12.91 0.04
N GLN A 67 -4.72 -13.46 -0.22
CA GLN A 67 -5.78 -12.79 -0.97
C GLN A 67 -6.92 -12.49 -0.01
N TYR A 68 -7.64 -11.40 -0.25
CA TYR A 68 -8.68 -10.91 0.63
C TYR A 68 -10.01 -10.83 -0.08
N LEU A 69 -11.07 -11.19 0.63
CA LEU A 69 -12.44 -10.93 0.24
C LEU A 69 -13.00 -9.93 1.24
N TYR A 70 -13.06 -8.67 0.81
CA TYR A 70 -13.51 -7.52 1.58
C TYR A 70 -12.55 -6.94 2.64
N GLY A 71 -12.77 -5.68 2.99
CA GLY A 71 -12.02 -4.78 3.88
C GLY A 71 -12.60 -3.36 3.74
N GLU A 72 -11.77 -2.34 3.52
CA GLU A 72 -12.28 -1.01 3.08
C GLU A 72 -12.98 -1.05 1.70
N PHE A 73 -12.69 -2.09 0.92
CA PHE A 73 -13.55 -2.60 -0.14
C PHE A 73 -14.58 -3.55 0.50
N SER A 74 -15.84 -3.14 0.68
CA SER A 74 -16.83 -3.94 1.43
C SER A 74 -17.88 -4.58 0.50
N PRO A 75 -18.78 -5.45 1.00
CA PRO A 75 -19.93 -5.92 0.23
C PRO A 75 -20.91 -4.83 -0.18
N THR A 76 -20.83 -3.63 0.39
CA THR A 76 -21.82 -2.55 0.16
C THR A 76 -21.26 -1.35 -0.59
N ASN A 77 -20.01 -0.97 -0.30
CA ASN A 77 -19.32 0.17 -0.90
C ASN A 77 -17.80 -0.06 -0.95
N ILE A 78 -17.13 0.60 -1.90
CA ILE A 78 -15.67 0.76 -1.91
C ILE A 78 -15.37 2.20 -1.50
N LEU A 79 -14.69 2.38 -0.37
CA LEU A 79 -14.31 3.70 0.12
C LEU A 79 -12.82 3.95 -0.19
N PHE A 80 -12.53 5.08 -0.81
CA PHE A 80 -11.16 5.55 -1.02
C PHE A 80 -10.90 6.69 -0.04
N LYS A 81 -9.83 6.55 0.74
CA LYS A 81 -9.48 7.48 1.81
C LYS A 81 -8.08 8.04 1.68
N VAL A 82 -7.91 9.26 2.15
CA VAL A 82 -6.62 9.91 2.40
C VAL A 82 -6.66 10.45 3.81
N ASP A 83 -5.72 10.05 4.66
CA ASP A 83 -5.65 10.44 6.08
C ASP A 83 -6.98 10.25 6.85
N GLY A 84 -7.68 9.15 6.55
CA GLY A 84 -8.99 8.82 7.13
C GLY A 84 -10.19 9.55 6.51
N THR A 85 -9.95 10.56 5.65
CA THR A 85 -11.00 11.31 4.95
C THR A 85 -11.47 10.56 3.71
N VAL A 86 -12.77 10.28 3.59
CA VAL A 86 -13.35 9.65 2.40
C VAL A 86 -13.39 10.67 1.26
N ILE A 87 -12.67 10.38 0.18
CA ILE A 87 -12.58 11.24 -1.01
C ILE A 87 -13.35 10.68 -2.21
N ARG A 88 -13.68 9.39 -2.20
CA ARG A 88 -14.53 8.75 -3.21
C ARG A 88 -15.24 7.55 -2.60
N CYS A 89 -16.50 7.37 -2.97
CA CYS A 89 -17.28 6.18 -2.69
C CYS A 89 -17.73 5.53 -4.01
N PHE A 90 -17.45 4.25 -4.21
CA PHE A 90 -18.04 3.46 -5.28
C PHE A 90 -19.13 2.57 -4.69
N LYS A 91 -20.39 2.92 -4.92
CA LYS A 91 -21.54 2.24 -4.32
C LYS A 91 -21.90 0.98 -5.11
N ARG A 92 -22.24 -0.10 -4.40
CA ARG A 92 -22.77 -1.31 -5.02
C ARG A 92 -24.21 -1.09 -5.47
N TYR A 93 -24.49 -1.50 -6.71
CA TYR A 93 -25.85 -1.65 -7.23
C TYR A 93 -26.03 -3.11 -7.68
N ASP A 94 -27.16 -3.73 -7.32
CA ASP A 94 -27.40 -5.16 -7.62
C ASP A 94 -27.40 -5.48 -9.12
N ASP A 95 -27.77 -4.51 -9.94
CA ASP A 95 -27.84 -4.61 -11.40
C ASP A 95 -26.52 -4.26 -12.12
N LEU A 96 -25.48 -3.86 -11.39
CA LEU A 96 -24.19 -3.46 -11.96
C LEU A 96 -23.04 -4.37 -11.49
N PRO A 97 -21.99 -4.56 -12.32
CA PRO A 97 -20.80 -5.30 -11.91
C PRO A 97 -20.17 -4.69 -10.66
N TYR A 98 -19.86 -5.56 -9.70
CA TYR A 98 -19.18 -5.20 -8.47
C TYR A 98 -18.23 -6.34 -8.09
N PRO A 99 -17.00 -6.06 -7.60
CA PRO A 99 -16.15 -7.13 -7.11
C PRO A 99 -16.80 -7.69 -5.85
N SER A 100 -17.46 -8.83 -5.88
CA SER A 100 -18.15 -9.38 -4.70
C SER A 100 -17.70 -10.79 -4.36
N SER A 101 -17.14 -11.53 -5.31
CA SER A 101 -16.92 -12.97 -5.15
C SER A 101 -15.51 -13.43 -5.49
N ARG A 102 -14.67 -12.53 -6.03
CA ARG A 102 -13.30 -12.86 -6.42
C ARG A 102 -12.35 -12.24 -5.41
N PRO A 103 -11.63 -13.06 -4.61
CA PRO A 103 -10.59 -12.56 -3.74
C PRO A 103 -9.54 -11.77 -4.53
N MET A 104 -8.98 -10.74 -3.91
CA MET A 104 -7.99 -9.85 -4.50
C MET A 104 -6.71 -9.84 -3.68
N ALA A 105 -5.56 -9.78 -4.35
CA ALA A 105 -4.29 -9.49 -3.71
C ALA A 105 -4.07 -7.96 -3.66
N LEU A 106 -3.36 -7.51 -2.63
CA LEU A 106 -2.84 -6.14 -2.57
C LEU A 106 -1.59 -6.06 -3.44
N HIS A 107 -1.46 -4.99 -4.21
CA HIS A 107 -0.29 -4.73 -5.05
C HIS A 107 0.19 -3.29 -4.83
N ALA A 108 1.51 -3.12 -4.78
CA ALA A 108 2.16 -1.82 -4.93
C ALA A 108 3.27 -1.96 -5.96
N THR A 109 3.30 -1.08 -6.94
CA THR A 109 4.31 -1.09 -8.01
C THR A 109 4.81 0.32 -8.30
N LEU A 110 6.07 0.42 -8.71
CA LEU A 110 6.69 1.63 -9.24
C LEU A 110 7.31 1.29 -10.59
N TRP A 111 6.85 1.94 -11.64
CA TRP A 111 7.23 1.66 -13.03
C TRP A 111 7.13 2.91 -13.91
N ASP A 112 7.78 2.88 -15.08
CA ASP A 112 7.80 4.01 -16.02
C ASP A 112 6.49 4.11 -16.83
N GLY A 113 5.67 5.09 -16.45
CA GLY A 113 4.42 5.43 -17.13
C GLY A 113 4.52 6.57 -18.16
N SER A 114 5.72 6.87 -18.69
CA SER A 114 5.97 8.06 -19.53
C SER A 114 5.00 8.22 -20.72
N TYR A 115 4.41 7.15 -21.23
CA TYR A 115 3.46 7.23 -22.34
C TYR A 115 2.12 7.90 -21.99
N TRP A 116 1.80 8.10 -20.71
CA TRP A 116 0.49 8.64 -20.28
C TRP A 116 0.51 9.44 -18.96
N ALA A 117 1.41 9.14 -18.03
CA ALA A 117 1.29 9.53 -16.63
C ALA A 117 1.30 11.05 -16.40
N THR A 118 2.27 11.76 -16.98
CA THR A 118 2.43 13.20 -16.77
C THR A 118 1.97 13.98 -18.00
N GLU A 119 1.00 14.86 -17.80
CA GLU A 119 0.38 15.66 -18.88
C GLU A 119 -0.07 14.84 -20.10
N LYS A 120 -0.67 13.66 -19.86
CA LYS A 120 -1.09 12.74 -20.92
C LYS A 120 0.08 12.24 -21.79
N GLY A 121 1.27 12.10 -21.20
CA GLY A 121 2.49 11.61 -21.86
C GLY A 121 3.35 12.67 -22.54
N LYS A 122 3.06 13.96 -22.33
CA LYS A 122 3.89 15.06 -22.87
C LYS A 122 5.22 15.23 -22.13
N VAL A 123 5.25 14.86 -20.86
CA VAL A 123 6.44 14.96 -20.01
C VAL A 123 6.89 13.55 -19.65
N SER A 124 7.98 13.12 -20.30
CA SER A 124 8.62 11.84 -20.00
C SER A 124 9.49 11.93 -18.75
N ILE A 125 9.77 10.77 -18.15
CA ILE A 125 10.70 10.66 -17.02
C ILE A 125 12.11 11.15 -17.39
N ASP A 126 12.72 11.94 -16.50
CA ASP A 126 14.13 12.32 -16.60
C ASP A 126 15.01 11.37 -15.79
N TRP A 127 15.54 10.36 -16.47
CA TRP A 127 16.39 9.35 -15.85
C TRP A 127 17.69 9.88 -15.24
N ALA A 128 18.09 11.14 -15.47
CA ALA A 128 19.21 11.74 -14.73
C ALA A 128 18.89 11.92 -13.23
N GLY A 129 17.59 11.96 -12.87
CA GLY A 129 17.11 12.00 -11.49
C GLY A 129 16.98 10.64 -10.80
N ALA A 130 17.33 9.54 -11.47
CA ALA A 130 17.26 8.21 -10.89
C ALA A 130 18.33 8.00 -9.79
N PRO A 131 18.08 7.13 -8.78
CA PRO A 131 16.87 6.30 -8.63
C PRO A 131 15.68 7.09 -8.09
N PHE A 132 14.49 6.80 -8.64
CA PHE A 132 13.23 7.28 -8.08
C PHE A 132 12.77 6.31 -7.01
N VAL A 133 12.43 6.82 -5.83
CA VAL A 133 12.19 5.99 -4.66
C VAL A 133 10.85 6.34 -4.04
N VAL A 134 10.02 5.32 -3.79
CA VAL A 134 8.82 5.43 -2.95
C VAL A 134 8.97 4.53 -1.73
N SER A 135 8.54 5.02 -0.57
CA SER A 135 8.55 4.28 0.69
C SER A 135 7.14 4.03 1.20
N TYR A 136 6.89 2.81 1.67
CA TYR A 136 5.66 2.37 2.31
C TYR A 136 5.96 1.97 3.75
N ARG A 137 5.07 2.31 4.67
CA ARG A 137 5.19 1.95 6.09
C ARG A 137 3.82 1.73 6.70
N GLY A 138 3.80 1.15 7.90
CA GLY A 138 2.56 0.99 8.66
C GLY A 138 1.57 0.03 7.97
N TYR A 139 2.08 -1.05 7.38
CA TYR A 139 1.22 -2.09 6.82
C TYR A 139 0.24 -2.59 7.89
N SER A 140 -1.04 -2.53 7.55
CA SER A 140 -2.15 -3.05 8.36
C SER A 140 -3.20 -3.61 7.41
N ALA A 141 -3.69 -4.81 7.71
CA ALA A 141 -4.76 -5.46 6.96
C ALA A 141 -5.93 -5.77 7.89
N ASP A 142 -6.96 -4.95 7.81
CA ASP A 142 -8.27 -5.17 8.44
C ASP A 142 -9.25 -5.66 7.37
N ALA A 143 -9.15 -6.94 7.03
CA ALA A 143 -9.78 -7.54 5.86
C ALA A 143 -10.04 -9.04 6.09
N CYS A 144 -10.99 -9.64 5.38
CA CYS A 144 -11.19 -11.10 5.48
C CYS A 144 -10.23 -11.82 4.53
N VAL A 145 -9.37 -12.67 5.08
CA VAL A 145 -8.49 -13.54 4.30
C VAL A 145 -9.33 -14.59 3.57
N SER A 146 -9.06 -14.80 2.28
CA SER A 146 -9.74 -15.79 1.46
C SER A 146 -9.59 -17.19 2.04
N GLY A 147 -10.70 -17.88 2.27
CA GLY A 147 -10.72 -19.19 2.91
C GLY A 147 -10.52 -19.17 4.44
N GLY A 148 -10.37 -17.99 5.03
CA GLY A 148 -10.31 -17.76 6.47
C GLY A 148 -11.55 -17.05 7.02
N ALA A 149 -11.55 -16.78 8.33
CA ALA A 149 -12.57 -15.98 8.99
C ALA A 149 -12.24 -14.48 8.89
N CYS A 150 -13.29 -13.64 8.87
CA CYS A 150 -13.12 -12.20 9.01
C CYS A 150 -12.63 -11.83 10.42
N PRO A 151 -11.83 -10.76 10.57
CA PRO A 151 -11.42 -10.26 11.89
C PRO A 151 -12.63 -9.89 12.76
N ALA A 152 -12.47 -9.97 14.08
CA ALA A 152 -13.51 -9.56 15.03
C ALA A 152 -13.89 -8.08 14.85
N GLY A 153 -15.19 -7.79 14.95
CA GLY A 153 -15.74 -6.45 14.78
C GLY A 153 -15.74 -5.94 13.34
N SER A 154 -15.57 -6.81 12.33
CA SER A 154 -15.56 -6.46 10.91
C SER A 154 -16.87 -5.83 10.42
N ASP A 155 -17.98 -5.97 11.18
CA ASP A 155 -19.25 -5.26 10.93
C ASP A 155 -19.08 -3.74 10.78
N ARG A 156 -18.07 -3.15 11.45
CA ARG A 156 -17.75 -1.71 11.37
C ARG A 156 -17.50 -1.21 9.95
N TRP A 157 -16.99 -2.08 9.07
CA TRP A 157 -16.66 -1.74 7.69
C TRP A 157 -17.48 -2.56 6.68
N MET A 158 -17.89 -3.80 7.00
CA MET A 158 -18.69 -4.64 6.08
C MET A 158 -20.01 -3.99 5.67
N ASN A 159 -20.67 -3.32 6.63
CA ASN A 159 -21.97 -2.70 6.43
C ASN A 159 -21.89 -1.16 6.36
N LYS A 160 -20.68 -0.60 6.24
CA LYS A 160 -20.47 0.85 6.30
C LYS A 160 -21.12 1.54 5.10
N GLN A 161 -22.07 2.42 5.40
CA GLN A 161 -22.55 3.43 4.48
C GLN A 161 -21.88 4.77 4.81
N PRO A 162 -21.46 5.56 3.80
CA PRO A 162 -20.99 6.91 4.07
C PRO A 162 -22.11 7.72 4.72
N ASP A 163 -21.79 8.39 5.83
CA ASP A 163 -22.71 9.30 6.50
C ASP A 163 -22.73 10.69 5.82
N ALA A 164 -23.57 11.59 6.32
CA ALA A 164 -23.72 12.92 5.74
C ALA A 164 -22.41 13.74 5.77
N ALA A 165 -21.56 13.53 6.77
CA ALA A 165 -20.27 14.24 6.87
C ALA A 165 -19.28 13.68 5.84
N GLU A 166 -19.20 12.34 5.71
CA GLU A 166 -18.37 11.70 4.68
C GLU A 166 -18.83 12.05 3.26
N TRP A 167 -20.13 12.14 3.00
CA TRP A 167 -20.62 12.66 1.72
C TRP A 167 -20.26 14.12 1.50
N GLY A 168 -20.21 14.92 2.58
CA GLY A 168 -19.69 16.28 2.54
C GLY A 168 -18.22 16.33 2.12
N THR A 169 -17.38 15.44 2.65
CA THR A 169 -15.95 15.39 2.30
C THR A 169 -15.71 14.88 0.88
N VAL A 170 -16.52 13.92 0.40
CA VAL A 170 -16.49 13.49 -1.00
C VAL A 170 -16.78 14.70 -1.91
N LYS A 171 -17.92 15.38 -1.72
CA LYS A 171 -18.28 16.56 -2.54
C LYS A 171 -17.25 17.68 -2.48
N TRP A 172 -16.65 17.91 -1.30
CA TRP A 172 -15.55 18.87 -1.15
C TRP A 172 -14.32 18.44 -1.94
N ALA A 173 -13.92 17.17 -1.88
CA ALA A 173 -12.78 16.64 -2.62
C ALA A 173 -13.02 16.76 -4.14
N GLU A 174 -14.23 16.43 -4.58
CA GLU A 174 -14.66 16.56 -5.97
C GLU A 174 -14.57 18.02 -6.46
N SER A 175 -15.11 18.96 -5.69
CA SER A 175 -15.17 20.37 -6.08
C SER A 175 -13.81 21.07 -6.08
N ASN A 176 -12.90 20.68 -5.19
CA ASN A 176 -11.65 21.42 -4.96
C ASN A 176 -10.43 20.75 -5.59
N TYR A 177 -10.42 19.42 -5.75
CA TYR A 177 -9.22 18.67 -6.13
C TYR A 177 -9.41 17.74 -7.33
N MET A 178 -10.64 17.43 -7.75
CA MET A 178 -10.85 16.56 -8.92
C MET A 178 -10.38 17.26 -10.20
N ARG A 179 -9.45 16.63 -10.91
CA ARG A 179 -8.99 17.08 -12.24
C ARG A 179 -9.55 16.25 -13.39
N TYR A 180 -10.01 15.03 -13.10
CA TYR A 180 -10.59 14.13 -14.07
C TYR A 180 -11.65 13.26 -13.40
N ASN A 181 -12.82 13.17 -14.03
CA ASN A 181 -13.89 12.28 -13.62
C ASN A 181 -14.42 11.55 -14.85
N TYR A 182 -14.36 10.22 -14.83
CA TYR A 182 -14.83 9.39 -15.95
C TYR A 182 -16.35 9.51 -16.16
N CYS A 183 -17.09 9.85 -15.11
CA CYS A 183 -18.53 10.12 -15.17
C CYS A 183 -18.89 11.44 -15.88
N GLU A 184 -17.89 12.26 -16.24
CA GLU A 184 -18.07 13.51 -16.99
C GLU A 184 -17.37 13.45 -18.37
N ASP A 185 -16.75 12.31 -18.70
CA ASP A 185 -15.96 12.12 -19.92
C ASP A 185 -16.82 11.53 -21.04
N GLY A 186 -17.64 12.38 -21.66
CA GLY A 186 -18.48 12.00 -22.80
C GLY A 186 -17.69 11.61 -24.06
N TRP A 187 -16.40 11.98 -24.15
CA TRP A 187 -15.55 11.57 -25.26
C TRP A 187 -15.10 10.11 -25.12
N ARG A 188 -14.75 9.69 -23.90
CA ARG A 188 -14.44 8.29 -23.58
C ARG A 188 -15.66 7.38 -23.65
N PHE A 189 -16.83 7.91 -23.29
CA PHE A 189 -18.09 7.18 -23.28
C PHE A 189 -19.13 7.79 -24.24
N PRO A 190 -18.89 7.74 -25.56
CA PRO A 190 -19.76 8.39 -26.53
C PRO A 190 -21.15 7.72 -26.66
N GLN A 191 -21.29 6.49 -26.15
CA GLN A 191 -22.54 5.71 -26.16
C GLN A 191 -23.35 5.84 -24.87
N GLY A 192 -22.96 6.76 -23.98
CA GLY A 192 -23.58 6.94 -22.67
C GLY A 192 -22.62 6.57 -21.54
N LEU A 193 -22.74 7.31 -20.45
CA LEU A 193 -21.91 7.16 -19.27
C LEU A 193 -22.23 5.85 -18.54
N PRO A 194 -21.26 5.30 -17.78
CA PRO A 194 -21.50 4.17 -16.89
C PRO A 194 -22.70 4.43 -15.95
N ALA A 195 -23.56 3.42 -15.79
CA ALA A 195 -24.86 3.58 -15.16
C ALA A 195 -24.79 4.02 -13.69
N GLU A 196 -23.71 3.68 -12.99
CA GLU A 196 -23.46 4.10 -11.61
C GLU A 196 -23.28 5.63 -11.50
N CYS A 197 -22.79 6.30 -12.55
CA CYS A 197 -22.49 7.73 -12.52
C CYS A 197 -23.72 8.59 -12.25
N SER A 198 -24.88 8.22 -12.78
CA SER A 198 -26.15 8.94 -12.59
C SER A 198 -26.83 8.67 -11.23
N ARG A 199 -26.32 7.69 -10.49
CA ARG A 199 -26.90 7.20 -9.23
C ARG A 199 -26.03 7.56 -8.02
N SER A 200 -24.82 8.07 -8.28
CA SER A 200 -23.78 8.39 -7.29
C SER A 200 -24.02 9.74 -6.62
#